data_AF-A0A329U151-F1
#
_entry.id   AF-A0A329U151-F1
#
_cell.length_a   1.000
_cell.length_b   1.000
_cell.length_c   1.000
_cell.angle_alpha   90.00
_cell.angle_beta   90.00
_cell.angle_gamma   90.00
#
_symmetry.space_group_name_H-M   'P 1'
#
loop_
_entity.id
_entity.type
_entity.pdbx_description
1 polymer ?
#
loop_
_entity_poly.entity_id
_entity_poly.type
_entity_poly.pdbx_seq_one_letter_code
_entity_poly.pdbx_strand_id
1 'polypeptide(L)'
;MKNEWTEQDLRQFVESSRPVFQDVSLTQVDEDADRCWQDDGLMVDYELRGGQVDCVLRRCVVADGKVWQLQMTAPLAGSDLPEDRMTPREREMCRDDMNHDFVTGVFNRRYYETEFCTKLDEWTDCHRCAALALVSIDGAEKLSARESDAVMGQLVCFVANQWKKHFDQPAERVVCRLSDTLFAIGCADRTRRELEEELKAIYAEMPKECVASVGLMRRVPFTQSIGVAGTREVRCKNWDALYDLCEKRLTAAQAAGGDRIYDGE
;
A
#
# COMPACT_ATOMS: atom_id res chain seq x y z
N MET A 1 -25.10 18.60 -48.97
CA MET A 1 -24.22 17.99 -49.99
C MET A 1 -23.59 16.76 -49.34
N LYS A 2 -23.99 15.55 -49.74
CA LYS A 2 -23.30 14.32 -49.30
C LYS A 2 -22.01 14.27 -50.09
N ASN A 3 -20.86 14.37 -49.43
CA ASN A 3 -19.58 14.07 -50.09
C ASN A 3 -19.68 12.60 -50.51
N GLU A 4 -19.68 12.32 -51.80
CA GLU A 4 -19.63 10.95 -52.32
C GLU A 4 -18.21 10.44 -52.11
N TRP A 5 -18.03 9.52 -51.17
CA TRP A 5 -16.76 8.83 -50.93
C TRP A 5 -16.61 7.73 -51.98
N THR A 6 -15.40 7.51 -52.48
CA THR A 6 -15.06 6.34 -53.30
C THR A 6 -14.54 5.19 -52.44
N GLU A 7 -14.53 3.96 -52.96
CA GLU A 7 -13.91 2.80 -52.28
C GLU A 7 -12.43 3.09 -51.98
N GLN A 8 -11.74 3.79 -52.88
CA GLN A 8 -10.34 4.16 -52.71
C GLN A 8 -10.15 5.13 -51.54
N ASP A 9 -11.06 6.10 -51.37
CA ASP A 9 -11.02 7.04 -50.24
C ASP A 9 -11.23 6.31 -48.90
N LEU A 10 -12.15 5.34 -48.85
CA LEU A 10 -12.38 4.52 -47.65
C LEU A 10 -11.17 3.66 -47.30
N ARG A 11 -10.53 3.03 -48.29
CA ARG A 11 -9.30 2.26 -48.07
C ARG A 11 -8.15 3.14 -47.60
N GLN A 12 -8.01 4.34 -48.17
CA GLN A 12 -7.01 5.30 -47.72
C GLN A 12 -7.27 5.77 -46.28
N PHE A 13 -8.54 5.98 -45.92
CA PHE A 13 -8.94 6.34 -44.56
C PHE A 13 -8.63 5.24 -43.54
N VAL A 14 -8.86 3.97 -43.90
CA VAL A 14 -8.50 2.82 -43.06
C VAL A 14 -7.01 2.82 -42.77
N GLU A 15 -6.18 2.95 -43.82
CA GLU A 15 -4.73 2.95 -43.68
C GLU A 15 -4.22 4.14 -42.85
N SER A 16 -4.80 5.33 -43.04
CA SER A 16 -4.40 6.52 -42.25
C SER A 16 -4.85 6.46 -40.79
N SER A 17 -5.84 5.62 -40.47
CA SER A 17 -6.39 5.46 -39.12
C SER A 17 -5.70 4.36 -38.29
N ARG A 18 -4.97 3.43 -38.93
CA ARG A 18 -4.22 2.35 -38.25
C ARG A 18 -3.25 2.82 -37.15
N PRO A 19 -2.60 4.00 -37.21
CA PRO A 19 -1.74 4.46 -36.12
C PRO A 19 -2.50 4.88 -34.84
N VAL A 20 -3.81 5.16 -34.96
CA VAL A 20 -4.63 5.72 -33.87
C VAL A 20 -5.46 4.66 -33.17
N PHE A 21 -5.87 3.62 -33.91
CA PHE A 21 -6.72 2.54 -33.41
C PHE A 21 -5.94 1.22 -33.35
N GLN A 22 -6.24 0.36 -32.36
CA GLN A 22 -5.61 -0.95 -32.26
C GLN A 22 -6.01 -1.86 -33.43
N ASP A 23 -7.25 -1.75 -33.89
CA ASP A 23 -7.75 -2.49 -35.05
C ASP A 23 -8.66 -1.61 -35.89
N VAL A 24 -8.49 -1.68 -37.21
CA VAL A 24 -9.32 -1.00 -38.21
C VAL A 24 -9.60 -1.97 -39.34
N SER A 25 -10.88 -2.23 -39.60
CA SER A 25 -11.32 -3.09 -40.69
C SER A 25 -12.42 -2.43 -41.52
N LEU A 26 -12.45 -2.81 -42.80
CA LEU A 26 -13.43 -2.34 -43.78
C LEU A 26 -13.99 -3.55 -44.52
N THR A 27 -15.30 -3.74 -44.43
CA THR A 27 -16.00 -4.89 -45.01
C THR A 27 -17.17 -4.42 -45.84
N GLN A 28 -17.38 -5.01 -47.02
CA GLN A 28 -18.58 -4.75 -47.81
C GLN A 28 -19.75 -5.51 -47.17
N VAL A 29 -20.89 -4.84 -47.01
CA VAL A 29 -22.11 -5.42 -46.42
C VAL A 29 -23.28 -5.27 -47.39
N ASP A 30 -24.26 -6.17 -47.30
CA ASP A 30 -25.46 -6.11 -48.14
C ASP A 30 -26.39 -4.97 -47.71
N GLU A 31 -27.10 -4.35 -48.66
CA GLU A 31 -28.00 -3.20 -48.42
C GLU A 31 -29.12 -3.50 -47.40
N ASP A 32 -29.50 -4.77 -47.23
CA ASP A 32 -30.54 -5.20 -46.28
C ASP A 32 -30.06 -5.30 -44.82
N ALA A 33 -28.75 -5.19 -44.55
CA ALA A 33 -28.18 -5.22 -43.19
C ALA A 33 -28.36 -3.89 -42.42
N ASP A 34 -28.89 -2.85 -43.07
CA ASP A 34 -28.98 -1.48 -42.57
C ASP A 34 -30.12 -1.24 -41.55
N ARG A 35 -30.91 -2.27 -41.21
CA ARG A 35 -32.15 -2.12 -40.42
C ARG A 35 -32.00 -2.11 -38.89
N CYS A 36 -30.80 -2.25 -38.32
CA CYS A 36 -30.60 -2.38 -36.87
C CYS A 36 -29.69 -1.31 -36.22
N TRP A 37 -29.38 -0.21 -36.91
CA TRP A 37 -28.47 0.83 -36.41
C TRP A 37 -29.20 1.90 -35.60
N GLN A 38 -28.57 2.37 -34.52
CA GLN A 38 -29.19 3.28 -33.55
C GLN A 38 -29.27 4.75 -34.03
N ASP A 39 -28.42 5.19 -34.95
CA ASP A 39 -28.48 6.52 -35.62
C ASP A 39 -27.56 6.58 -36.86
N ASP A 40 -28.02 7.10 -38.00
CA ASP A 40 -27.24 7.43 -39.22
C ASP A 40 -26.14 6.40 -39.64
N GLY A 41 -26.37 5.11 -39.39
CA GLY A 41 -25.43 4.03 -39.70
C GLY A 41 -24.22 3.94 -38.76
N LEU A 42 -24.26 4.57 -37.58
CA LEU A 42 -23.22 4.52 -36.54
C LEU A 42 -23.69 3.66 -35.36
N MET A 43 -22.81 2.78 -34.86
CA MET A 43 -22.98 2.01 -33.62
C MET A 43 -21.69 2.08 -32.82
N VAL A 44 -21.84 2.21 -31.50
CA VAL A 44 -20.73 2.20 -30.56
C VAL A 44 -21.01 1.13 -29.53
N ASP A 45 -20.17 0.10 -29.50
CA ASP A 45 -20.23 -1.00 -28.54
C ASP A 45 -19.05 -0.90 -27.56
N TYR A 46 -19.24 -1.43 -26.36
CA TYR A 46 -18.18 -1.63 -25.39
C TYR A 46 -17.96 -3.12 -25.20
N GLU A 47 -16.79 -3.63 -25.58
CA GLU A 47 -16.47 -5.05 -25.55
C GLU A 47 -15.32 -5.34 -24.57
N LEU A 48 -15.49 -6.33 -23.69
CA LEU A 48 -14.41 -6.79 -22.82
C LEU A 48 -13.53 -7.80 -23.59
N ARG A 49 -12.28 -7.44 -23.88
CA ARG A 49 -11.28 -8.28 -24.57
C ARG A 49 -9.97 -8.27 -23.78
N GLY A 50 -9.45 -9.45 -23.45
CA GLY A 50 -8.15 -9.56 -22.78
C GLY A 50 -8.05 -8.88 -21.40
N GLY A 51 -9.17 -8.68 -20.69
CA GLY A 51 -9.20 -7.97 -19.41
C GLY A 51 -9.35 -6.45 -19.52
N GLN A 52 -9.43 -5.93 -20.75
CA GLN A 52 -9.58 -4.52 -21.09
C GLN A 52 -10.94 -4.28 -21.75
N VAL A 53 -11.54 -3.12 -21.49
CA VAL A 53 -12.76 -2.68 -22.17
C VAL A 53 -12.36 -1.87 -23.39
N ASP A 54 -12.72 -2.36 -24.57
CA ASP A 54 -12.54 -1.67 -25.84
C ASP A 54 -13.82 -0.94 -26.24
N CYS A 55 -13.64 0.25 -26.82
CA CYS A 55 -14.67 0.94 -27.57
C CYS A 55 -14.59 0.48 -29.03
N VAL A 56 -15.66 -0.14 -29.51
CA VAL A 56 -15.79 -0.62 -30.89
C VAL A 56 -16.78 0.28 -31.63
N LEU A 57 -16.26 1.10 -32.53
CA LEU A 57 -17.06 1.98 -33.37
C LEU A 57 -17.29 1.31 -34.72
N ARG A 58 -18.56 1.13 -35.10
CA ARG A 58 -18.96 0.58 -36.39
C ARG A 58 -19.75 1.64 -37.15
N ARG A 59 -19.38 1.91 -38.40
CA ARG A 59 -20.05 2.88 -39.26
C ARG A 59 -20.29 2.33 -40.66
N CYS A 60 -21.53 2.41 -41.14
CA CYS A 60 -21.89 2.17 -42.53
C CYS A 60 -21.66 3.43 -43.37
N VAL A 61 -21.01 3.26 -44.51
CA VAL A 61 -20.73 4.33 -45.49
C VAL A 61 -21.06 3.81 -46.88
N VAL A 62 -21.81 4.60 -47.65
CA VAL A 62 -22.09 4.30 -49.06
C VAL A 62 -20.98 4.88 -49.92
N ALA A 63 -20.32 4.03 -50.70
CA ALA A 63 -19.27 4.41 -51.64
C ALA A 63 -19.37 3.57 -52.92
N ASP A 64 -19.28 4.21 -54.08
CA ASP A 64 -19.38 3.58 -55.41
C ASP A 64 -20.62 2.67 -55.58
N GLY A 65 -21.76 3.10 -55.01
CA GLY A 65 -23.02 2.34 -55.08
C GLY A 65 -23.04 1.05 -54.26
N LYS A 66 -22.08 0.88 -53.33
CA LYS A 66 -22.02 -0.24 -52.37
C LYS A 66 -22.05 0.29 -50.94
N VAL A 67 -22.51 -0.54 -50.01
CA VAL A 67 -22.45 -0.25 -48.56
C VAL A 67 -21.21 -0.90 -47.96
N TRP A 68 -20.43 -0.12 -47.24
CA TRP A 68 -19.22 -0.56 -46.55
C TRP A 68 -19.38 -0.31 -45.05
N GLN A 69 -19.06 -1.31 -44.24
CA GLN A 69 -18.95 -1.18 -42.80
C GLN A 69 -17.48 -0.98 -42.41
N LEU A 70 -17.19 0.20 -41.85
CA LEU A 70 -15.95 0.55 -41.20
C LEU A 70 -16.06 0.19 -39.71
N GLN A 71 -15.14 -0.62 -39.20
CA GLN A 71 -15.01 -0.91 -37.78
C GLN A 71 -13.66 -0.41 -37.27
N MET A 72 -13.69 0.36 -36.18
CA MET A 72 -12.51 0.89 -35.50
C MET A 72 -12.57 0.53 -34.02
N THR A 73 -11.51 -0.09 -33.52
CA THR A 73 -11.41 -0.53 -32.12
C THR A 73 -10.30 0.24 -31.42
N ALA A 74 -10.62 0.86 -30.29
CA ALA A 74 -9.63 1.47 -29.41
C ALA A 74 -9.91 1.14 -27.94
N PRO A 75 -8.85 0.99 -27.14
CA PRO A 75 -8.99 0.78 -25.70
C PRO A 75 -9.70 1.96 -25.05
N LEU A 76 -10.64 1.68 -24.15
CA LEU A 76 -11.30 2.73 -23.37
C LEU A 76 -10.28 3.32 -22.39
N ALA A 77 -10.16 4.65 -22.38
CA ALA A 77 -9.22 5.33 -21.49
C ALA A 77 -9.48 4.95 -20.02
N GLY A 78 -8.47 4.35 -19.38
CA GLY A 78 -8.54 3.94 -17.98
C GLY A 78 -9.06 2.51 -17.73
N SER A 79 -9.20 1.69 -18.77
CA SER A 79 -9.59 0.28 -18.62
C SER A 79 -8.45 -0.68 -18.27
N ASP A 80 -7.20 -0.25 -18.35
CA ASP A 80 -6.04 -1.07 -17.96
C ASP A 80 -5.91 -1.11 -16.44
N LEU A 81 -5.45 -2.24 -15.89
CA LEU A 81 -5.03 -2.24 -14.49
C LEU A 81 -3.79 -1.33 -14.35
N PRO A 82 -3.67 -0.57 -13.24
CA PRO A 82 -2.47 0.21 -12.97
C PRO A 82 -1.17 -0.60 -13.08
N GLU A 83 -1.25 -1.90 -12.77
CA GLU A 83 -0.15 -2.86 -12.85
C GLU A 83 0.35 -3.16 -14.27
N ASP A 84 -0.51 -3.03 -15.28
CA ASP A 84 -0.16 -3.26 -16.70
C ASP A 84 0.65 -2.10 -17.28
N ARG A 85 0.58 -0.93 -16.65
CA ARG A 85 1.37 0.26 -17.01
C ARG A 85 2.72 0.32 -16.31
N MET A 86 2.93 -0.53 -15.30
CA MET A 86 4.17 -0.57 -14.53
C MET A 86 5.19 -1.53 -15.14
N THR A 87 6.42 -1.07 -15.26
CA THR A 87 7.60 -1.90 -15.53
C THR A 87 7.83 -2.91 -14.39
N PRO A 88 8.56 -4.02 -14.62
CA PRO A 88 8.89 -4.97 -13.55
C PRO A 88 9.55 -4.32 -12.33
N ARG A 89 10.41 -3.31 -12.56
CA ARG A 89 11.06 -2.54 -11.48
C ARG A 89 10.07 -1.67 -10.71
N GLU A 90 9.14 -1.00 -11.39
CA GLU A 90 8.10 -0.20 -10.73
C GLU A 90 7.16 -1.09 -9.90
N ARG A 91 6.90 -2.32 -10.35
CA ARG A 91 6.14 -3.30 -9.57
C ARG A 91 6.90 -3.76 -8.31
N GLU A 92 8.21 -3.96 -8.42
CA GLU A 92 9.07 -4.30 -7.27
C GLU A 92 9.12 -3.14 -6.26
N MET A 93 9.34 -1.91 -6.73
CA MET A 93 9.29 -0.71 -5.89
C MET A 93 7.92 -0.53 -5.22
N CYS A 94 6.81 -0.75 -5.94
CA CYS A 94 5.48 -0.73 -5.34
C CYS A 94 5.32 -1.79 -4.25
N ARG A 95 5.90 -2.98 -4.40
CA ARG A 95 5.85 -4.02 -3.35
C ARG A 95 6.64 -3.62 -2.12
N ASP A 96 7.83 -3.06 -2.30
CA ASP A 96 8.63 -2.55 -1.18
C ASP A 96 7.94 -1.39 -0.47
N ASP A 97 7.35 -0.45 -1.21
CA ASP A 97 6.56 0.65 -0.64
C ASP A 97 5.30 0.13 0.07
N MET A 98 4.65 -0.92 -0.46
CA MET A 98 3.50 -1.56 0.18
C MET A 98 3.83 -2.22 1.52
N ASN A 99 5.09 -2.41 1.87
CA ASN A 99 5.50 -2.92 3.18
C ASN A 99 5.73 -1.81 4.21
N HIS A 100 5.65 -0.55 3.81
CA HIS A 100 5.88 0.60 4.69
C HIS A 100 4.58 1.33 5.01
N ASP A 101 4.56 1.99 6.17
CA ASP A 101 3.49 2.91 6.57
C ASP A 101 3.76 4.28 5.94
N PHE A 102 2.77 4.81 5.23
CA PHE A 102 2.91 6.06 4.46
C PHE A 102 3.25 7.28 5.32
N VAL A 103 2.86 7.32 6.59
CA VAL A 103 3.05 8.47 7.47
C VAL A 103 4.43 8.46 8.11
N THR A 104 4.90 7.28 8.51
CA THR A 104 6.10 7.11 9.34
C THR A 104 7.29 6.57 8.58
N GLY A 105 7.07 5.90 7.44
CA GLY A 105 8.11 5.23 6.66
C GLY A 105 8.78 4.05 7.38
N VAL A 106 8.21 3.58 8.50
CA VAL A 106 8.57 2.27 9.10
C VAL A 106 7.73 1.17 8.45
N PHE A 107 8.00 -0.10 8.75
CA PHE A 107 7.18 -1.19 8.22
C PHE A 107 5.73 -1.08 8.69
N ASN A 108 4.79 -1.54 7.90
CA ASN A 108 3.37 -1.53 8.27
C ASN A 108 2.93 -2.85 8.91
N ARG A 109 1.68 -2.87 9.36
CA ARG A 109 1.05 -4.06 9.97
C ARG A 109 1.08 -5.29 9.07
N ARG A 110 0.91 -5.13 7.76
CA ARG A 110 0.96 -6.26 6.82
C ARG A 110 2.33 -6.91 6.85
N TYR A 111 3.41 -6.13 6.78
CA TYR A 111 4.77 -6.66 6.91
C TYR A 111 4.98 -7.42 8.22
N TYR A 112 4.44 -6.89 9.33
CA TYR A 112 4.49 -7.58 10.63
C TYR A 112 3.77 -8.95 10.60
N GLU A 113 2.55 -9.00 10.06
CA GLU A 113 1.74 -10.22 10.03
C GLU A 113 2.24 -11.25 9.02
N THR A 114 2.82 -10.83 7.89
CA THR A 114 3.22 -11.76 6.81
C THR A 114 4.71 -12.07 6.79
N GLU A 115 5.57 -11.06 6.86
CA GLU A 115 7.02 -11.23 6.69
C GLU A 115 7.71 -11.46 8.04
N PHE A 116 7.38 -10.66 9.05
CA PHE A 116 8.07 -10.73 10.34
C PHE A 116 7.79 -12.04 11.08
N CYS A 117 6.55 -12.54 11.06
CA CYS A 117 6.22 -13.86 11.62
C CYS A 117 6.98 -14.99 10.90
N THR A 118 7.09 -14.91 9.57
CA THR A 118 7.90 -15.85 8.77
C THR A 118 9.38 -15.79 9.17
N LYS A 119 9.91 -14.59 9.44
CA LYS A 119 11.29 -14.43 9.95
C LYS A 119 11.49 -14.98 11.35
N LEU A 120 10.51 -14.83 12.25
CA LEU A 120 10.54 -15.46 13.58
C LEU A 120 10.60 -16.99 13.46
N ASP A 121 9.89 -17.58 12.50
CA ASP A 121 9.96 -19.01 12.20
C ASP A 121 11.35 -19.44 11.72
N GLU A 122 11.93 -18.71 10.75
CA GLU A 122 13.29 -18.96 10.24
C GLU A 122 14.35 -18.88 11.36
N TRP A 123 14.25 -17.87 12.23
CA TRP A 123 15.18 -17.71 13.34
C TRP A 123 15.08 -18.85 14.33
N THR A 124 13.85 -19.25 14.65
CA THR A 124 13.60 -20.34 15.60
C THR A 124 14.06 -21.68 15.06
N ASP A 125 13.89 -21.95 13.76
CA ASP A 125 14.44 -23.15 13.10
C ASP A 125 15.98 -23.16 13.15
N CYS A 126 16.61 -22.00 13.02
CA CYS A 126 18.05 -21.82 13.20
C CYS A 126 18.49 -21.83 14.68
N HIS A 127 17.60 -22.13 15.63
CA HIS A 127 17.86 -22.10 17.07
C HIS A 127 18.33 -20.73 17.59
N ARG A 128 18.01 -19.66 16.85
CA ARG A 128 18.27 -18.27 17.24
C ARG A 128 17.19 -17.81 18.23
N CYS A 129 17.58 -16.96 19.17
CA CYS A 129 16.61 -16.28 20.03
C CYS A 129 16.12 -15.01 19.36
N ALA A 130 14.91 -14.57 19.69
CA ALA A 130 14.40 -13.29 19.27
C ALA A 130 13.62 -12.64 20.40
N ALA A 131 13.48 -11.32 20.30
CA ALA A 131 12.71 -10.52 21.23
C ALA A 131 11.80 -9.56 20.47
N LEU A 132 10.63 -9.32 21.05
CA LEU A 132 9.58 -8.44 20.57
C LEU A 132 9.31 -7.40 21.66
N ALA A 133 9.07 -6.16 21.26
CA ALA A 133 8.54 -5.14 22.14
C ALA A 133 7.33 -4.46 21.47
N LEU A 134 6.30 -4.19 22.27
CA LEU A 134 5.21 -3.31 21.87
C LEU A 134 5.39 -1.96 22.55
N VAL A 135 5.31 -0.90 21.75
CA VAL A 135 5.48 0.48 22.18
C VAL A 135 4.21 1.25 21.88
N SER A 136 3.61 1.88 22.89
CA SER A 136 2.45 2.75 22.72
C SER A 136 2.72 4.14 23.27
N ILE A 137 2.22 5.15 22.56
CA ILE A 137 2.15 6.52 23.09
C ILE A 137 1.11 6.56 24.21
N ASP A 138 1.49 7.08 25.37
CA ASP A 138 0.61 7.17 26.53
C ASP A 138 -0.45 8.26 26.35
N GLY A 139 -1.68 7.97 26.78
CA GLY A 139 -2.77 8.94 26.71
C GLY A 139 -3.13 9.37 25.29
N ALA A 140 -2.86 8.52 24.29
CA ALA A 140 -3.10 8.78 22.87
C ALA A 140 -4.49 9.37 22.59
N GLU A 141 -5.56 8.81 23.17
CA GLU A 141 -6.93 9.33 22.98
C GLU A 141 -7.09 10.77 23.47
N LYS A 142 -6.50 11.11 24.63
CA LYS A 142 -6.54 12.48 25.18
C LYS A 142 -5.69 13.44 24.36
N LEU A 143 -4.58 12.96 23.79
CA LEU A 143 -3.74 13.72 22.86
C LEU A 143 -4.49 14.00 21.57
N SER A 144 -5.09 12.98 20.94
CA SER A 144 -5.90 13.12 19.72
C SER A 144 -7.13 14.00 19.91
N ALA A 145 -7.73 14.02 21.10
CA ALA A 145 -8.86 14.90 21.41
C ALA A 145 -8.45 16.39 21.54
N ARG A 146 -7.18 16.67 21.84
CA ARG A 146 -6.66 18.02 22.08
C ARG A 146 -5.90 18.58 20.88
N GLU A 147 -5.23 17.72 20.13
CA GLU A 147 -4.37 18.09 19.01
C GLU A 147 -5.04 17.74 17.67
N SER A 148 -4.62 18.39 16.58
CA SER A 148 -5.15 18.06 15.24
C SER A 148 -4.49 16.81 14.66
N ASP A 149 -5.15 16.20 13.67
CA ASP A 149 -4.62 15.04 12.93
C ASP A 149 -3.23 15.29 12.35
N ALA A 150 -2.95 16.52 11.90
CA ALA A 150 -1.63 16.91 11.40
C ALA A 150 -0.56 16.85 12.50
N VAL A 151 -0.87 17.33 13.70
CA VAL A 151 0.03 17.29 14.86
C VAL A 151 0.22 15.85 15.34
N MET A 152 -0.85 15.05 15.36
CA MET A 152 -0.78 13.63 15.69
C MET A 152 0.08 12.85 14.68
N GLY A 153 -0.07 13.12 13.39
CA GLY A 153 0.78 12.53 12.35
C GLY A 153 2.26 12.87 12.54
N GLN A 154 2.59 14.11 12.91
CA GLN A 154 3.95 14.53 13.21
C GLN A 154 4.51 13.84 14.46
N LEU A 155 3.70 13.72 15.52
CA LEU A 155 4.09 13.03 16.75
C LEU A 155 4.39 11.55 16.48
N VAL A 156 3.50 10.86 15.78
CA VAL A 156 3.66 9.44 15.44
C VAL A 156 4.89 9.25 14.54
N CYS A 157 5.08 10.11 13.53
CA CYS A 157 6.27 10.11 12.67
C CYS A 157 7.55 10.36 13.47
N PHE A 158 7.52 11.28 14.43
CA PHE A 158 8.64 11.55 15.31
C PHE A 158 9.01 10.31 16.14
N VAL A 159 8.04 9.71 16.83
CA VAL A 159 8.26 8.50 17.65
C VAL A 159 8.80 7.36 16.81
N ALA A 160 8.17 7.08 15.67
CA ALA A 160 8.61 6.04 14.74
C ALA A 160 10.07 6.27 14.30
N ASN A 161 10.42 7.50 13.93
CA ASN A 161 11.78 7.86 13.53
C ASN A 161 12.80 7.74 14.66
N GLN A 162 12.43 7.99 15.93
CA GLN A 162 13.36 7.78 17.04
C GLN A 162 13.71 6.30 17.19
N TRP A 163 12.74 5.40 17.05
CA TRP A 163 13.01 3.96 17.09
C TRP A 163 13.73 3.48 15.83
N LYS A 164 13.31 3.94 14.65
CA LYS A 164 13.91 3.56 13.37
C LYS A 164 15.43 3.81 13.36
N LYS A 165 15.92 4.91 13.92
CA LYS A 165 17.37 5.19 14.03
C LYS A 165 18.21 4.05 14.62
N HIS A 166 17.62 3.23 15.49
CA HIS A 166 18.30 2.12 16.17
C HIS A 166 17.89 0.74 15.62
N PHE A 167 16.74 0.65 14.96
CA PHE A 167 16.12 -0.61 14.53
C PHE A 167 15.73 -0.58 13.05
N ASP A 168 16.68 -0.24 12.17
CA ASP A 168 16.50 -0.17 10.70
C ASP A 168 17.44 -1.15 9.98
N GLN A 169 17.43 -2.42 10.42
CA GLN A 169 18.12 -3.51 9.73
C GLN A 169 17.06 -4.50 9.24
N PRO A 170 16.70 -4.45 7.94
CA PRO A 170 15.66 -5.32 7.39
C PRO A 170 15.93 -6.79 7.75
N ALA A 171 14.89 -7.50 8.17
CA ALA A 171 14.95 -8.92 8.57
C ALA A 171 15.89 -9.25 9.76
N GLU A 172 16.33 -8.26 10.55
CA GLU A 172 17.06 -8.50 11.80
C GLU A 172 16.57 -7.60 12.93
N ARG A 173 16.34 -6.31 12.64
CA ARG A 173 15.88 -5.31 13.59
C ARG A 173 14.90 -4.39 12.87
N VAL A 174 13.62 -4.52 13.19
CA VAL A 174 12.56 -3.82 12.47
C VAL A 174 11.64 -3.07 13.42
N VAL A 175 11.19 -1.90 12.98
CA VAL A 175 10.08 -1.18 13.58
C VAL A 175 8.88 -1.34 12.65
N CYS A 176 7.75 -1.78 13.20
CA CYS A 176 6.48 -1.88 12.49
C CYS A 176 5.44 -0.99 13.18
N ARG A 177 4.64 -0.25 12.42
CA ARG A 177 3.46 0.43 12.93
C ARG A 177 2.24 -0.49 12.80
N LEU A 178 1.65 -0.85 13.93
CA LEU A 178 0.52 -1.79 14.00
C LEU A 178 -0.85 -1.08 13.99
N SER A 179 -0.90 0.10 14.60
CA SER A 179 -2.09 0.96 14.62
C SER A 179 -1.68 2.43 14.77
N ASP A 180 -2.64 3.32 15.04
CA ASP A 180 -2.42 4.76 15.05
C ASP A 180 -1.25 5.18 15.94
N THR A 181 -1.15 4.61 17.15
CA THR A 181 -0.12 4.94 18.14
C THR A 181 0.62 3.74 18.72
N LEU A 182 0.44 2.55 18.13
CA LEU A 182 1.08 1.29 18.54
C LEU A 182 2.14 0.86 17.54
N PHE A 183 3.32 0.56 18.05
CA PHE A 183 4.45 0.05 17.28
C PHE A 183 4.92 -1.30 17.83
N ALA A 184 5.45 -2.13 16.95
CA ALA A 184 6.21 -3.33 17.29
C ALA A 184 7.67 -3.14 16.92
N ILE A 185 8.57 -3.51 17.84
CA ILE A 185 10.01 -3.57 17.60
C ILE A 185 10.42 -5.03 17.70
N GLY A 186 10.90 -5.58 16.60
CA GLY A 186 11.37 -6.96 16.51
C GLY A 186 12.87 -7.03 16.39
N CYS A 187 13.51 -7.92 17.14
CA CYS A 187 14.97 -8.12 17.11
C CYS A 187 15.34 -9.61 17.08
N ALA A 188 16.10 -10.00 16.06
CA ALA A 188 16.78 -11.28 15.98
C ALA A 188 18.03 -11.29 16.89
N ASP A 189 18.42 -12.49 17.33
CA ASP A 189 19.59 -12.75 18.19
C ASP A 189 19.63 -11.92 19.47
N ARG A 190 18.47 -11.51 19.97
CA ARG A 190 18.33 -10.81 21.24
C ARG A 190 17.46 -11.60 22.19
N THR A 191 17.91 -11.66 23.44
CA THR A 191 17.08 -12.07 24.57
C THR A 191 16.15 -10.92 24.97
N ARG A 192 15.07 -11.26 25.69
CA ARG A 192 14.16 -10.28 26.29
C ARG A 192 14.92 -9.17 27.04
N ARG A 193 15.88 -9.57 27.89
CA ARG A 193 16.64 -8.66 28.75
C ARG A 193 17.57 -7.74 27.97
N GLU A 194 18.26 -8.25 26.94
CA GLU A 194 19.12 -7.42 26.10
C GLU A 194 18.31 -6.37 25.33
N LEU A 195 17.15 -6.77 24.75
CA LEU A 195 16.27 -5.82 24.07
C LEU A 195 15.73 -4.79 25.06
N GLU A 196 15.32 -5.20 26.25
CA GLU A 196 14.83 -4.32 27.30
C GLU A 196 15.88 -3.28 27.73
N GLU A 197 17.12 -3.70 28.01
CA GLU A 197 18.21 -2.80 28.40
C GLU A 197 18.54 -1.81 27.27
N GLU A 198 18.56 -2.27 26.02
CA GLU A 198 18.76 -1.43 24.83
C GLU A 198 17.63 -0.40 24.66
N LEU A 199 16.37 -0.83 24.80
CA LEU A 199 15.20 0.05 24.75
C LEU A 199 15.20 1.07 25.90
N LYS A 200 15.58 0.68 27.13
CA LYS A 200 15.66 1.58 28.29
C LYS A 200 16.69 2.69 28.05
N ALA A 201 17.87 2.33 27.52
CA ALA A 201 18.91 3.29 27.20
C ALA A 201 18.44 4.29 26.13
N ILE A 202 17.89 3.79 25.01
CA ILE A 202 17.36 4.63 23.93
C ILE A 202 16.22 5.52 24.44
N TYR A 203 15.28 4.97 25.19
CA TYR A 203 14.13 5.71 25.71
C TYR A 203 14.55 6.81 26.70
N ALA A 204 15.57 6.58 27.53
CA ALA A 204 16.08 7.58 28.47
C ALA A 204 16.68 8.81 27.77
N GLU A 205 17.35 8.60 26.62
CA GLU A 205 17.94 9.68 25.82
C GLU A 205 16.92 10.33 24.85
N MET A 206 15.79 9.67 24.61
CA MET A 206 14.78 10.13 23.66
C MET A 206 14.11 11.43 24.13
N PRO A 207 13.99 12.47 23.27
CA PRO A 207 13.23 13.66 23.61
C PRO A 207 11.76 13.32 23.91
N LYS A 208 11.23 13.82 25.03
CA LYS A 208 9.84 13.60 25.48
C LYS A 208 8.85 14.63 24.94
N GLU A 209 9.28 15.43 23.96
CA GLU A 209 8.49 16.47 23.35
C GLU A 209 8.73 16.49 21.84
N CYS A 210 7.66 16.42 21.06
CA CYS A 210 7.69 16.57 19.62
C CYS A 210 7.46 18.03 19.25
N VAL A 211 8.27 18.60 18.36
CA VAL A 211 8.04 19.96 17.84
C VAL A 211 7.07 19.86 16.66
N ALA A 212 5.83 20.31 16.88
CA ALA A 212 4.83 20.37 15.82
C ALA A 212 5.05 21.61 14.96
N SER A 213 5.10 21.44 13.63
CA SER A 213 5.33 22.56 12.71
C SER A 213 4.10 23.45 12.55
N VAL A 214 2.91 22.93 12.85
CA VAL A 214 1.64 23.67 12.86
C VAL A 214 1.48 24.38 14.20
N GLY A 215 1.27 25.70 14.18
CA GLY A 215 1.03 26.50 15.39
C GLY A 215 2.28 27.05 16.09
N LEU A 216 3.23 27.63 15.33
CA LEU A 216 4.41 28.35 15.86
C LEU A 216 5.43 27.46 16.60
N MET A 217 5.76 26.27 16.08
CA MET A 217 6.76 25.36 16.67
C MET A 217 6.42 24.94 18.11
N ARG A 218 5.13 24.71 18.39
CA ARG A 218 4.66 24.28 19.71
C ARG A 218 5.22 22.88 20.03
N ARG A 219 5.71 22.72 21.27
CA ARG A 219 6.19 21.45 21.81
C ARG A 219 5.01 20.65 22.35
N VAL A 220 4.84 19.42 21.87
CA VAL A 220 3.81 18.48 22.30
C VAL A 220 4.48 17.43 23.20
N PRO A 221 4.22 17.46 24.53
CA PRO A 221 4.77 16.47 25.43
C PRO A 221 4.09 15.12 25.25
N PHE A 222 4.88 14.06 25.33
CA PHE A 222 4.42 12.70 25.22
C PHE A 222 5.31 11.76 26.06
N THR A 223 4.71 10.68 26.53
CA THR A 223 5.43 9.55 27.13
C THR A 223 5.04 8.27 26.40
N GLN A 224 5.82 7.22 26.60
CA GLN A 224 5.56 5.91 26.01
C GLN A 224 5.59 4.83 27.08
N SER A 225 4.70 3.87 26.91
CA SER A 225 4.73 2.60 27.61
C SER A 225 5.24 1.53 26.68
N ILE A 226 6.07 0.62 27.20
CA ILE A 226 6.72 -0.43 26.42
C ILE A 226 6.58 -1.77 27.15
N GLY A 227 6.07 -2.79 26.46
CA GLY A 227 6.04 -4.17 26.95
C GLY A 227 6.98 -5.04 26.12
N VAL A 228 7.92 -5.75 26.77
CA VAL A 228 8.96 -6.55 26.08
C VAL A 228 8.79 -8.02 26.38
N ALA A 229 8.90 -8.90 25.38
CA ALA A 229 8.92 -10.36 25.55
C ALA A 229 9.95 -11.02 24.63
N GLY A 230 10.42 -12.21 25.01
CA GLY A 230 11.35 -13.03 24.24
C GLY A 230 10.75 -14.37 23.82
N THR A 231 11.24 -14.93 22.71
CA THR A 231 10.78 -16.24 22.21
C THR A 231 11.02 -17.40 23.18
N ARG A 232 11.93 -17.23 24.15
CA ARG A 232 12.18 -18.21 25.22
C ARG A 232 11.09 -18.24 26.30
N GLU A 233 10.22 -17.25 26.34
CA GLU A 233 9.15 -17.13 27.35
C GLU A 233 7.85 -17.80 26.89
N VAL A 234 7.76 -18.12 25.60
CA VAL A 234 6.61 -18.81 25.00
C VAL A 234 6.99 -20.24 24.64
N ARG A 235 6.00 -21.13 24.69
CA ARG A 235 6.19 -22.52 24.29
C ARG A 235 6.00 -22.63 22.77
N CYS A 236 6.96 -23.29 22.12
CA CYS A 236 6.93 -23.56 20.67
C CYS A 236 6.92 -22.26 19.84
N LYS A 237 6.73 -22.38 18.53
CA LYS A 237 6.58 -21.27 17.57
C LYS A 237 5.19 -20.62 17.68
N ASN A 238 4.86 -20.09 18.85
CA ASN A 238 3.58 -19.44 19.10
C ASN A 238 3.75 -17.92 19.17
N TRP A 239 3.67 -17.28 18.00
CA TRP A 239 3.87 -15.83 17.85
C TRP A 239 2.73 -15.01 18.42
N ASP A 240 1.49 -15.53 18.38
CA ASP A 240 0.34 -14.92 19.04
C ASP A 240 0.57 -14.85 20.56
N ALA A 241 1.06 -15.94 21.16
CA ALA A 241 1.38 -15.94 22.59
C ALA A 241 2.51 -14.97 22.96
N LEU A 242 3.46 -14.74 22.04
CA LEU A 242 4.54 -13.77 22.23
C LEU A 242 3.99 -12.34 22.19
N TYR A 243 3.12 -12.08 21.22
CA TYR A 243 2.40 -10.81 21.11
C TYR A 243 1.53 -10.54 22.35
N ASP A 244 0.70 -11.51 22.76
CA ASP A 244 -0.15 -11.43 23.94
C ASP A 244 0.64 -11.13 25.23
N LEU A 245 1.85 -11.70 25.34
CA LEU A 245 2.73 -11.45 26.48
C LEU A 245 3.28 -10.01 26.46
N CYS A 246 3.70 -9.52 25.29
CA CYS A 246 4.07 -8.11 25.14
C CYS A 246 2.89 -7.17 25.45
N GLU A 247 1.68 -7.51 24.99
CA GLU A 247 0.48 -6.71 25.21
C GLU A 247 0.14 -6.64 26.70
N LYS A 248 0.12 -7.78 27.40
CA LYS A 248 -0.09 -7.82 28.86
C LYS A 248 0.90 -6.95 29.61
N ARG A 249 2.18 -6.99 29.21
CA ARG A 249 3.24 -6.17 29.81
C ARG A 249 3.06 -4.69 29.49
N LEU A 250 2.69 -4.35 28.27
CA LEU A 250 2.36 -2.99 27.87
C LEU A 250 1.19 -2.43 28.68
N THR A 251 0.10 -3.20 28.82
CA THR A 251 -1.05 -2.81 29.64
C THR A 251 -0.66 -2.61 31.11
N ALA A 252 0.21 -3.48 31.66
CA ALA A 252 0.72 -3.32 33.02
C ALA A 252 1.56 -2.04 33.18
N ALA A 253 2.40 -1.70 32.19
CA ALA A 253 3.16 -0.45 32.16
C ALA A 253 2.23 0.78 32.22
N GLN A 254 1.17 0.76 31.40
CA GLN A 254 0.17 1.82 31.33
C GLN A 254 -0.62 1.94 32.65
N ALA A 255 -1.05 0.80 33.21
CA ALA A 255 -1.78 0.74 34.48
C ALA A 255 -0.95 1.27 35.66
N ALA A 256 0.38 1.10 35.60
CA ALA A 256 1.30 1.61 36.61
C ALA A 256 1.63 3.11 36.48
N GLY A 257 0.99 3.82 35.54
CA GLY A 257 1.13 5.27 35.33
C GLY A 257 1.87 5.65 34.05
N GLY A 258 2.23 4.69 33.19
CA GLY A 258 2.93 4.91 31.94
C GLY A 258 4.40 5.34 32.12
N ASP A 259 4.96 5.90 31.05
CA ASP A 259 6.33 6.41 30.96
C ASP A 259 7.40 5.40 31.39
N ARG A 260 7.27 4.15 30.94
CA ARG A 260 8.15 3.07 31.37
C ARG A 260 8.20 1.89 30.43
N ILE A 261 9.24 1.10 30.63
CA ILE A 261 9.40 -0.23 30.04
C ILE A 261 9.07 -1.26 31.11
N TYR A 262 8.17 -2.19 30.80
CA TYR A 262 7.72 -3.25 31.71
C TYR A 262 8.07 -4.63 31.16
N ASP A 263 8.70 -5.43 32.00
CA ASP A 263 9.30 -6.72 31.64
C ASP A 263 8.72 -7.89 32.45
N GLY A 264 7.78 -7.60 33.36
CA GLY A 264 7.07 -8.59 34.16
C GLY A 264 7.67 -8.90 35.53
N GLU A 265 8.68 -8.15 35.99
CA GLU A 265 9.14 -8.14 37.41
C GLU A 265 8.63 -6.92 38.19
#